data_AF-A0A9D6YXC8-F1
#
_entry.id   AF-A0A9D6YXC8-F1
#
_cell.length_a   1.000
_cell.length_b   1.000
_cell.length_c   1.000
_cell.angle_alpha   90.00
_cell.angle_beta   90.00
_cell.angle_gamma   90.00
#
_symmetry.space_group_name_H-M   'P 1'
#
loop_
_entity.id
_entity.type
_entity.pdbx_description
1 polymer ?
#
loop_
_entity_poly.entity_id
_entity_poly.type
_entity_poly.pdbx_seq_one_letter_code
_entity_poly.pdbx_strand_id
1 'polypeptide(L)'
;MIAHQPFHYHSLEDLKQDIARLGVDVPVSGDLGILAQPLRCGPLHLPNRLVVLPMEGCDGLPDGSPDELTYRRYRRFAAGGSGLLWVEACAVTHEGRANPRQLWLHGGNVASYRRMLDDARRAAHETMGSAHDPVFVLQLTHSGRYSKPGRAPKPIIAHHSKFLDPIHGLPAGYPLITDDELERLEDIYVNAARFALDAGFHAVDVKACHRYLVSELHASHTRENSRYGGPEWENRTRFFRNVISKIHDRVPGIQVTSRMNAYDAMPHPYGWGMDHDGSLLPDLADPLKLVGFLQDSGAPMVNITIGNPYFNPYVNRPFDLPISGAPIPPEHPLQGVERFLHIVRTIQQAYPALPVVGGGYSWLRQFLPHVGAAAISQGWVSLVGGGRMSFAYPEFAREVVQGRPLDPEKVCVACSACTQIMRDGGRTGCVPRDAEVYEPIYKEGRAEALDIIVEMAKTCRQCSDPTCVPKCPAHVNVPKFIREIIEGRFRDAYETIRESNVLATVCGYICPSETLCESTCINEHYTETVPIRHLQRWVSRKAVDEGWAREPRPVLN
;
A
#
# COMPACT_ATOMS: atom_id res chain seq x y z
N MET A 1 18.80 -20.11 -10.51
CA MET A 1 17.83 -19.01 -10.41
C MET A 1 18.15 -18.00 -11.50
N ILE A 2 17.14 -17.56 -12.23
CA ILE A 2 17.32 -16.58 -13.31
C ILE A 2 17.28 -15.19 -12.66
N ALA A 3 18.24 -14.33 -13.03
CA ALA A 3 18.36 -13.00 -12.46
C ALA A 3 17.14 -12.14 -12.80
N HIS A 4 16.87 -11.15 -11.95
CA HIS A 4 15.91 -10.10 -12.23
C HIS A 4 16.26 -9.39 -13.54
N GLN A 5 15.23 -9.14 -14.36
CA GLN A 5 15.37 -8.44 -15.63
C GLN A 5 14.21 -7.44 -15.77
N PRO A 6 14.50 -6.15 -15.98
CA PRO A 6 13.45 -5.17 -16.28
C PRO A 6 12.67 -5.54 -17.55
N PHE A 7 11.44 -5.05 -17.63
CA PHE A 7 10.58 -5.21 -18.80
C PHE A 7 11.26 -4.66 -20.06
N HIS A 8 11.31 -5.48 -21.11
CA HIS A 8 12.02 -5.18 -22.37
C HIS A 8 11.27 -5.67 -23.62
N TYR A 9 9.97 -5.98 -23.51
CA TYR A 9 9.17 -6.51 -24.62
C TYR A 9 8.60 -5.39 -25.49
N HIS A 10 8.82 -5.48 -26.80
CA HIS A 10 8.28 -4.55 -27.81
C HIS A 10 7.10 -5.17 -28.58
N SER A 11 7.04 -6.50 -28.63
CA SER A 11 5.96 -7.25 -29.27
C SER A 11 5.42 -8.37 -28.36
N LEU A 12 4.24 -8.90 -28.71
CA LEU A 12 3.68 -10.07 -28.03
C LEU A 12 4.54 -11.33 -28.26
N GLU A 13 5.29 -11.38 -29.36
CA GLU A 13 6.17 -12.49 -29.68
C GLU A 13 7.42 -12.49 -28.77
N ASP A 14 7.97 -11.32 -28.47
CA ASP A 14 9.09 -11.19 -27.52
C ASP A 14 8.70 -11.77 -26.15
N LEU A 15 7.49 -11.45 -25.68
CA LEU A 15 6.95 -11.99 -24.43
C LEU A 15 6.80 -13.52 -24.49
N LYS A 16 6.27 -14.07 -25.59
CA LYS A 16 6.11 -15.52 -25.76
C LYS A 16 7.45 -16.26 -25.80
N GLN A 17 8.46 -15.69 -26.47
CA GLN A 17 9.81 -16.24 -26.51
C GLN A 17 10.41 -16.32 -25.10
N ASP A 18 10.22 -15.27 -24.30
CA ASP A 18 10.69 -15.26 -22.91
C ASP A 18 9.92 -16.21 -22.00
N ILE A 19 8.60 -16.33 -22.17
CA ILE A 19 7.79 -17.33 -21.48
C ILE A 19 8.36 -18.74 -21.74
N ALA A 20 8.63 -19.07 -23.00
CA ALA A 20 9.21 -20.37 -23.39
C ALA A 20 10.65 -20.55 -22.88
N ARG A 21 11.50 -19.52 -23.01
CA ARG A 21 12.91 -19.52 -22.58
C ARG A 21 13.06 -19.71 -21.07
N LEU A 22 12.20 -19.05 -20.29
CA LEU A 22 12.21 -19.13 -18.83
C LEU A 22 11.50 -20.38 -18.30
N GLY A 23 10.72 -21.07 -19.14
CA GLY A 23 9.95 -22.25 -18.76
C GLY A 23 8.81 -21.93 -17.79
N VAL A 24 8.21 -20.74 -17.89
CA VAL A 24 7.07 -20.32 -17.07
C VAL A 24 5.75 -20.58 -17.80
N ASP A 25 4.69 -20.93 -17.08
CA ASP A 25 3.35 -21.17 -17.62
C ASP A 25 2.47 -19.91 -17.48
N VAL A 26 2.65 -18.99 -18.43
CA VAL A 26 1.88 -17.75 -18.56
C VAL A 26 1.09 -17.77 -19.88
N PRO A 27 -0.25 -17.80 -19.84
CA PRO A 27 -1.07 -17.92 -21.04
C PRO A 27 -1.16 -16.57 -21.75
N VAL A 28 -1.27 -16.60 -23.08
CA VAL A 28 -1.35 -15.40 -23.93
C VAL A 28 -2.40 -15.60 -25.03
N SER A 29 -3.26 -14.60 -25.23
CA SER A 29 -4.32 -14.62 -26.26
C SER A 29 -4.20 -13.41 -27.20
N GLY A 30 -4.50 -13.62 -28.49
CA GLY A 30 -4.71 -12.52 -29.44
C GLY A 30 -6.14 -11.96 -29.42
N ASP A 31 -7.10 -12.74 -28.93
CA ASP A 31 -8.49 -12.32 -28.74
C ASP A 31 -8.69 -11.77 -27.32
N LEU A 32 -9.14 -10.52 -27.24
CA LEU A 32 -9.40 -9.79 -26.01
C LEU A 32 -10.90 -9.66 -25.70
N GLY A 33 -11.79 -10.13 -26.59
CA GLY A 33 -13.22 -9.87 -26.52
C GLY A 33 -13.89 -10.34 -25.24
N ILE A 34 -13.38 -11.41 -24.62
CA ILE A 34 -13.88 -11.93 -23.34
C ILE A 34 -13.76 -10.90 -22.19
N LEU A 35 -12.80 -9.97 -22.25
CA LEU A 35 -12.62 -8.95 -21.23
C LEU A 35 -13.74 -7.92 -21.23
N ALA A 36 -14.36 -7.68 -22.39
CA ALA A 36 -15.49 -6.75 -22.54
C ALA A 36 -16.83 -7.37 -22.15
N GLN A 37 -16.89 -8.68 -21.92
CA GLN A 37 -18.15 -9.36 -21.60
C GLN A 37 -18.59 -9.06 -20.17
N PRO A 38 -19.88 -8.76 -19.95
CA PRO A 38 -20.40 -8.59 -18.61
C PRO A 38 -20.31 -9.89 -17.79
N LEU A 39 -20.36 -9.74 -16.46
CA LEU A 39 -20.39 -10.86 -15.52
C LEU A 39 -21.40 -10.62 -14.42
N ARG A 40 -22.15 -11.65 -14.07
CA ARG A 40 -22.97 -11.66 -12.86
C ARG A 40 -22.18 -12.29 -11.71
N CYS A 41 -22.04 -11.56 -10.61
CA CYS A 41 -21.35 -11.98 -9.39
C CYS A 41 -22.37 -11.97 -8.24
N GLY A 42 -23.04 -13.09 -8.00
CA GLY A 42 -24.21 -13.13 -7.11
C GLY A 42 -25.29 -12.15 -7.58
N PRO A 43 -25.73 -11.18 -6.74
CA PRO A 43 -26.69 -10.15 -7.16
C PRO A 43 -26.06 -8.99 -7.94
N LEU A 44 -24.73 -8.90 -7.99
CA LEU A 44 -24.02 -7.79 -8.64
C LEU A 44 -23.86 -8.04 -10.14
N HIS A 45 -24.08 -7.00 -10.95
CA HIS A 45 -23.89 -7.05 -12.40
C HIS A 45 -22.70 -6.15 -12.78
N LEU A 46 -21.65 -6.76 -13.31
CA LEU A 46 -20.44 -6.05 -13.75
C LEU A 46 -20.53 -5.87 -15.28
N PRO A 47 -20.33 -4.66 -15.81
CA PRO A 47 -20.44 -4.40 -17.25
C PRO A 47 -19.30 -5.02 -18.07
N ASN A 48 -18.18 -5.37 -17.44
CA ASN A 48 -17.04 -6.06 -18.07
C ASN A 48 -16.19 -6.80 -17.02
N ARG A 49 -15.13 -7.49 -17.47
CA ARG A 49 -14.26 -8.33 -16.62
C ARG A 49 -13.07 -7.60 -16.00
N LEU A 50 -13.01 -6.27 -16.10
CA LEU A 50 -11.85 -5.47 -15.70
C LEU A 50 -12.11 -4.75 -14.37
N VAL A 51 -11.11 -4.82 -13.49
CA VAL A 51 -11.21 -4.36 -12.11
C VAL A 51 -10.13 -3.34 -11.79
N VAL A 52 -10.50 -2.25 -11.11
CA VAL A 52 -9.55 -1.43 -10.37
C VAL A 52 -9.34 -2.07 -9.00
N LEU A 53 -8.11 -2.52 -8.72
CA LEU A 53 -7.75 -3.09 -7.42
C LEU A 53 -7.57 -1.98 -6.37
N PRO A 54 -7.73 -2.28 -5.06
CA PRO A 54 -7.61 -1.25 -4.04
C PRO A 54 -6.15 -0.80 -3.94
N MET A 55 -5.95 0.49 -4.17
CA MET A 55 -4.66 1.18 -4.19
C MET A 55 -4.75 2.39 -3.25
N GLU A 56 -4.01 2.34 -2.15
CA GLU A 56 -3.99 3.37 -1.12
C GLU A 56 -3.47 4.71 -1.67
N GLY A 57 -4.22 5.78 -1.44
CA GLY A 57 -3.90 7.16 -1.79
C GLY A 57 -3.24 7.95 -0.68
N CYS A 58 -3.49 7.63 0.60
CA CYS A 58 -3.02 8.41 1.75
C CYS A 58 -3.35 9.92 1.63
N ASP A 59 -4.54 10.23 1.15
CA ASP A 59 -4.99 11.57 0.79
C ASP A 59 -6.42 11.84 1.27
N GLY A 60 -6.83 11.29 2.41
CA GLY A 60 -8.00 11.69 3.16
C GLY A 60 -7.73 12.85 4.11
N LEU A 61 -8.80 13.53 4.50
CA LEU A 61 -8.81 14.57 5.53
C LEU A 61 -8.54 13.97 6.93
N PRO A 62 -8.18 14.82 7.92
CA PRO A 62 -7.93 14.35 9.29
C PRO A 62 -9.09 13.57 9.92
N ASP A 63 -10.34 13.92 9.60
CA ASP A 63 -11.57 13.26 10.08
C ASP A 63 -11.89 11.94 9.35
N GLY A 64 -11.07 11.55 8.36
CA GLY A 64 -11.25 10.36 7.54
C GLY A 64 -11.98 10.58 6.22
N SER A 65 -12.56 11.76 5.98
CA SER A 65 -13.30 12.08 4.76
C SER A 65 -12.40 12.06 3.52
N PRO A 66 -12.93 11.71 2.32
CA PRO A 66 -12.23 11.90 1.05
C PRO A 66 -11.78 13.36 0.86
N ASP A 67 -10.52 13.60 0.46
CA ASP A 67 -10.03 14.92 0.04
C ASP A 67 -10.07 15.04 -1.50
N GLU A 68 -9.67 16.21 -2.03
CA GLU A 68 -9.69 16.53 -3.47
C GLU A 68 -9.03 15.46 -4.36
N LEU A 69 -7.88 14.92 -3.94
CA LEU A 69 -7.19 13.86 -4.69
C LEU A 69 -7.94 12.52 -4.65
N THR A 70 -8.63 12.21 -3.55
CA THR A 70 -9.51 11.04 -3.45
C THR A 70 -10.70 11.17 -4.41
N TYR A 71 -11.39 12.32 -4.39
CA TYR A 71 -12.50 12.59 -5.33
C TYR A 71 -12.02 12.50 -6.79
N ARG A 72 -10.90 13.14 -7.12
CA ARG A 72 -10.31 13.10 -8.46
C ARG A 72 -9.96 11.67 -8.87
N ARG A 73 -9.37 10.87 -7.97
CA ARG A 73 -8.98 9.48 -8.26
C ARG A 73 -10.19 8.63 -8.62
N TYR A 74 -11.23 8.59 -7.80
CA TYR A 74 -12.39 7.74 -8.09
C TYR A 74 -13.24 8.25 -9.25
N ARG A 75 -13.28 9.57 -9.50
CA ARG A 75 -13.84 10.12 -10.75
C ARG A 75 -13.11 9.56 -11.97
N ARG A 76 -11.77 9.58 -11.98
CA ARG A 76 -10.95 9.07 -13.10
C ARG A 76 -11.04 7.57 -13.27
N PHE A 77 -11.02 6.81 -12.17
CA PHE A 77 -11.15 5.35 -12.21
C PHE A 77 -12.50 4.92 -12.79
N ALA A 78 -13.59 5.60 -12.40
CA ALA A 78 -14.92 5.26 -12.89
C ALA A 78 -15.10 5.67 -14.36
N ALA A 79 -14.64 6.88 -14.73
CA ALA A 79 -14.58 7.34 -16.12
C ALA A 79 -13.72 6.43 -17.02
N GLY A 80 -12.79 5.69 -16.42
CA GLY A 80 -11.86 4.78 -17.08
C GLY A 80 -12.45 3.46 -17.55
N GLY A 81 -13.72 3.18 -17.23
CA GLY A 81 -14.50 2.11 -17.84
C GLY A 81 -14.32 0.71 -17.25
N SER A 82 -13.68 0.56 -16.08
CA SER A 82 -13.70 -0.73 -15.35
C SER A 82 -15.11 -1.01 -14.83
N GLY A 83 -15.50 -2.29 -14.85
CA GLY A 83 -16.80 -2.71 -14.33
C GLY A 83 -16.86 -2.85 -12.81
N LEU A 84 -15.71 -2.96 -12.17
CA LEU A 84 -15.58 -3.07 -10.72
C LEU A 84 -14.50 -2.13 -10.20
N LEU A 85 -14.86 -1.27 -9.25
CA LEU A 85 -13.96 -0.39 -8.52
C LEU A 85 -13.87 -0.87 -7.08
N TRP A 86 -12.75 -1.48 -6.75
CA TRP A 86 -12.43 -1.85 -5.38
C TRP A 86 -11.73 -0.66 -4.72
N VAL A 87 -12.49 0.10 -3.93
CA VAL A 87 -12.01 1.28 -3.21
C VAL A 87 -10.97 0.87 -2.18
N GLU A 88 -9.97 1.73 -2.01
CA GLU A 88 -8.83 1.54 -1.12
C GLU A 88 -9.21 1.24 0.33
N ALA A 89 -8.19 0.85 1.10
CA ALA A 89 -8.38 0.49 2.49
C ALA A 89 -8.91 1.68 3.31
N CYS A 90 -10.13 1.52 3.80
CA CYS A 90 -10.85 2.47 4.63
C CYS A 90 -10.91 1.92 6.06
N ALA A 91 -10.29 2.63 6.99
CA ALA A 91 -10.25 2.20 8.37
C ALA A 91 -11.67 2.11 8.95
N VAL A 92 -11.91 1.15 9.84
CA VAL A 92 -13.18 1.04 10.59
C VAL A 92 -13.17 1.85 11.88
N THR A 93 -11.99 2.22 12.35
CA THR A 93 -11.78 2.99 13.58
C THR A 93 -10.56 3.89 13.44
N HIS A 94 -10.52 4.97 14.22
CA HIS A 94 -9.46 5.98 14.14
C HIS A 94 -8.08 5.39 14.45
N GLU A 95 -7.96 4.62 15.55
CA GLU A 95 -6.70 3.99 15.98
C GLU A 95 -6.17 2.96 14.99
N GLY A 96 -7.05 2.37 14.17
CA GLY A 96 -6.71 1.37 13.15
C GLY A 96 -6.21 1.97 11.84
N ARG A 97 -5.97 3.29 11.76
CA ARG A 97 -5.45 3.95 10.55
C ARG A 97 -3.96 3.69 10.33
N ALA A 98 -3.53 3.35 9.11
CA ALA A 98 -2.14 3.13 8.71
C ALA A 98 -1.32 4.42 8.57
N ASN A 99 -2.01 5.55 8.42
CA ASN A 99 -1.42 6.88 8.42
C ASN A 99 -2.52 7.93 8.72
N PRO A 100 -2.17 9.16 9.13
CA PRO A 100 -3.15 10.21 9.48
C PRO A 100 -4.05 10.70 8.34
N ARG A 101 -3.79 10.27 7.10
CA ARG A 101 -4.57 10.59 5.90
C ARG A 101 -5.22 9.36 5.28
N GLN A 102 -5.20 8.20 5.95
CA GLN A 102 -5.97 7.05 5.48
C GLN A 102 -7.46 7.34 5.61
N LEU A 103 -8.28 6.94 4.64
CA LEU A 103 -9.73 7.08 4.73
C LEU A 103 -10.27 6.37 5.99
N TRP A 104 -11.28 6.95 6.62
CA TRP A 104 -11.97 6.36 7.79
C TRP A 104 -13.45 6.73 7.74
N LEU A 105 -14.29 5.72 7.54
CA LEU A 105 -15.74 5.90 7.42
C LEU A 105 -16.42 5.77 8.77
N HIS A 106 -17.21 6.78 9.14
CA HIS A 106 -18.04 6.79 10.35
C HIS A 106 -19.32 7.60 10.13
N GLY A 107 -20.22 7.59 11.11
CA GLY A 107 -21.54 8.24 10.99
C GLY A 107 -21.47 9.75 10.68
N GLY A 108 -20.38 10.43 11.03
CA GLY A 108 -20.22 11.87 10.79
C GLY A 108 -19.81 12.26 9.37
N ASN A 109 -19.37 11.31 8.54
CA ASN A 109 -18.82 11.64 7.21
C ASN A 109 -19.41 10.84 6.04
N VAL A 110 -20.46 10.03 6.26
CA VAL A 110 -21.17 9.25 5.22
C VAL A 110 -21.51 10.09 3.98
N ALA A 111 -21.94 11.33 4.16
CA ALA A 111 -22.32 12.23 3.07
C ALA A 111 -21.16 12.52 2.09
N SER A 112 -19.92 12.62 2.59
CA SER A 112 -18.72 12.85 1.77
C SER A 112 -18.44 11.65 0.86
N TYR A 113 -18.60 10.43 1.39
CA TYR A 113 -18.44 9.20 0.60
C TYR A 113 -19.56 9.04 -0.43
N ARG A 114 -20.81 9.38 -0.08
CA ARG A 114 -21.92 9.38 -1.03
C ARG A 114 -21.65 10.30 -2.22
N ARG A 115 -21.21 11.53 -1.95
CA ARG A 115 -20.79 12.47 -3.00
C ARG A 115 -19.68 11.89 -3.88
N MET A 116 -18.69 11.23 -3.28
CA MET A 116 -17.59 10.61 -4.03
C MET A 116 -18.12 9.53 -5.01
N LEU A 117 -19.06 8.70 -4.57
CA LEU A 117 -19.67 7.67 -5.41
C LEU A 117 -20.59 8.25 -6.48
N ASP A 118 -21.39 9.26 -6.16
CA ASP A 118 -22.26 9.94 -7.12
C ASP A 118 -21.46 10.63 -8.23
N ASP A 119 -20.37 11.29 -7.87
CA ASP A 119 -19.45 11.92 -8.81
C ASP A 119 -18.73 10.89 -9.69
N ALA A 120 -18.35 9.75 -9.12
CA ALA A 120 -17.74 8.64 -9.84
C ALA A 120 -18.71 7.99 -10.83
N ARG A 121 -19.93 7.66 -10.41
CA ARG A 121 -20.99 7.12 -11.30
C ARG A 121 -21.31 8.08 -12.43
N ARG A 122 -21.48 9.37 -12.11
CA ARG A 122 -21.74 10.39 -13.12
C ARG A 122 -20.63 10.43 -14.17
N ALA A 123 -19.37 10.40 -13.74
CA ALA A 123 -18.23 10.38 -14.66
C ALA A 123 -18.16 9.11 -15.51
N ALA A 124 -18.53 7.94 -14.97
CA ALA A 124 -18.66 6.71 -15.75
C ALA A 124 -19.75 6.82 -16.82
N HIS A 125 -20.94 7.32 -16.47
CA HIS A 125 -22.03 7.52 -17.42
C HIS A 125 -21.69 8.55 -18.50
N GLU A 126 -20.98 9.64 -18.14
CA GLU A 126 -20.50 10.66 -19.07
C GLU A 126 -19.55 10.07 -20.13
N THR A 127 -18.67 9.13 -19.76
CA THR A 127 -17.64 8.61 -20.68
C THR A 127 -17.97 7.27 -21.35
N MET A 128 -18.75 6.42 -20.68
CA MET A 128 -19.08 5.06 -21.13
C MET A 128 -20.55 4.90 -21.52
N GLY A 129 -21.39 5.90 -21.27
CA GLY A 129 -22.83 5.85 -21.49
C GLY A 129 -23.60 5.31 -20.28
N SER A 130 -24.90 5.59 -20.24
CA SER A 130 -25.78 5.26 -19.10
C SER A 130 -25.99 3.76 -18.84
N ALA A 131 -25.63 2.90 -19.79
CA ALA A 131 -25.67 1.45 -19.62
C ALA A 131 -24.47 0.90 -18.82
N HIS A 132 -23.39 1.69 -18.66
CA HIS A 132 -22.21 1.30 -17.90
C HIS A 132 -22.31 1.82 -16.46
N ASP A 133 -22.79 0.98 -15.55
CA ASP A 133 -22.83 1.29 -14.11
C ASP A 133 -21.77 0.46 -13.36
N PRO A 134 -20.68 1.07 -12.87
CA PRO A 134 -19.62 0.34 -12.18
C PRO A 134 -20.04 -0.10 -10.77
N VAL A 135 -19.60 -1.30 -10.38
CA VAL A 135 -19.78 -1.79 -9.02
C VAL A 135 -18.69 -1.22 -8.10
N PHE A 136 -19.07 -0.60 -6.97
CA PHE A 136 -18.14 -0.15 -5.94
C PHE A 136 -18.10 -1.12 -4.74
N VAL A 137 -16.89 -1.51 -4.35
CA VAL A 137 -16.60 -2.31 -3.14
C VAL A 137 -15.71 -1.51 -2.22
N LEU A 138 -16.11 -1.29 -0.96
CA LEU A 138 -15.28 -0.61 0.03
C LEU A 138 -14.44 -1.62 0.83
N GLN A 139 -13.12 -1.46 0.83
CA GLN A 139 -12.21 -2.30 1.62
C GLN A 139 -12.15 -1.83 3.08
N LEU A 140 -12.93 -2.44 3.97
CA LEU A 140 -12.91 -2.19 5.41
C LEU A 140 -11.64 -2.79 6.03
N THR A 141 -10.86 -1.96 6.73
CA THR A 141 -9.57 -2.38 7.29
C THR A 141 -9.38 -1.98 8.76
N HIS A 142 -8.52 -2.75 9.42
CA HIS A 142 -7.81 -2.34 10.64
C HIS A 142 -6.32 -2.59 10.43
N SER A 143 -5.50 -1.54 10.55
CA SER A 143 -4.09 -1.58 10.16
C SER A 143 -3.20 -2.39 11.07
N GLY A 144 -3.69 -2.73 12.27
CA GLY A 144 -3.03 -3.65 13.19
C GLY A 144 -1.60 -3.20 13.46
N ARG A 145 -0.62 -4.07 13.19
CA ARG A 145 0.81 -3.77 13.28
C ARG A 145 1.25 -2.49 12.56
N TYR A 146 0.57 -2.10 11.48
CA TYR A 146 0.89 -0.90 10.70
C TYR A 146 0.15 0.35 11.17
N SER A 147 -0.58 0.29 12.29
CA SER A 147 -1.35 1.42 12.80
C SER A 147 -0.46 2.61 13.15
N LYS A 148 -0.80 3.77 12.60
CA LYS A 148 -0.18 5.08 12.76
C LYS A 148 -1.28 6.16 12.60
N PRO A 149 -2.19 6.27 13.58
CA PRO A 149 -3.32 7.21 13.48
C PRO A 149 -2.88 8.68 13.61
N GLY A 150 -1.70 8.92 14.19
CA GLY A 150 -1.09 10.25 14.33
C GLY A 150 0.32 10.30 13.74
N ARG A 151 1.16 11.19 14.27
CA ARG A 151 2.54 11.35 13.77
C ARG A 151 3.44 10.15 14.09
N ALA A 152 3.26 9.55 15.26
CA ALA A 152 4.01 8.38 15.70
C ALA A 152 3.25 7.07 15.41
N PRO A 153 3.94 5.99 15.01
CA PRO A 153 3.36 4.64 14.96
C PRO A 153 2.77 4.23 16.31
N LYS A 154 1.62 3.54 16.27
CA LYS A 154 0.99 2.90 17.42
C LYS A 154 0.52 1.49 17.02
N PRO A 155 1.45 0.53 16.79
CA PRO A 155 1.12 -0.82 16.35
C PRO A 155 0.12 -1.51 17.27
N ILE A 156 -0.80 -2.28 16.70
CA ILE A 156 -1.73 -3.15 17.45
C ILE A 156 -1.54 -4.56 16.90
N ILE A 157 -0.86 -5.43 17.65
CA ILE A 157 -0.43 -6.74 17.14
C ILE A 157 -1.30 -7.87 17.68
N ALA A 158 -1.57 -8.87 16.84
CA ALA A 158 -2.27 -10.10 17.26
C ALA A 158 -1.33 -11.17 17.81
N HIS A 159 -0.07 -11.20 17.36
CA HIS A 159 0.98 -12.11 17.85
C HIS A 159 2.38 -11.50 17.67
N HIS A 160 3.35 -12.05 18.38
CA HIS A 160 4.77 -11.73 18.20
C HIS A 160 5.37 -12.45 17.00
N SER A 161 6.05 -11.71 16.12
CA SER A 161 6.68 -12.27 14.92
C SER A 161 8.18 -12.01 14.92
N LYS A 162 8.99 -13.08 14.84
CA LYS A 162 10.45 -12.95 14.73
C LYS A 162 10.92 -12.19 13.49
N PHE A 163 10.05 -12.05 12.48
CA PHE A 163 10.34 -11.35 11.23
C PHE A 163 9.85 -9.90 11.23
N LEU A 164 8.65 -9.66 11.78
CA LEU A 164 8.00 -8.35 11.71
C LEU A 164 8.25 -7.48 12.95
N ASP A 165 8.44 -8.06 14.14
CA ASP A 165 8.72 -7.28 15.35
C ASP A 165 10.00 -6.45 15.21
N PRO A 166 11.12 -6.97 14.66
CA PRO A 166 12.34 -6.17 14.46
C PRO A 166 12.15 -5.02 13.46
N ILE A 167 11.37 -5.21 12.40
CA ILE A 167 11.08 -4.18 11.39
C ILE A 167 10.35 -2.99 12.03
N HIS A 168 9.53 -3.27 13.05
CA HIS A 168 8.74 -2.27 13.77
C HIS A 168 9.37 -1.80 15.08
N GLY A 169 10.57 -2.31 15.43
CA GLY A 169 11.24 -1.99 16.70
C GLY A 169 10.43 -2.37 17.94
N LEU A 170 9.65 -3.46 17.88
CA LEU A 170 8.81 -3.88 19.00
C LEU A 170 9.61 -4.67 20.04
N PRO A 171 9.48 -4.34 21.34
CA PRO A 171 10.09 -5.13 22.41
C PRO A 171 9.39 -6.48 22.60
N ALA A 172 10.08 -7.45 23.19
CA ALA A 172 9.56 -8.80 23.41
C ALA A 172 8.29 -8.88 24.27
N GLY A 173 8.03 -7.88 25.12
CA GLY A 173 6.83 -7.79 25.96
C GLY A 173 5.76 -6.82 25.44
N TYR A 174 5.80 -6.45 24.15
CA TYR A 174 4.78 -5.57 23.58
C TYR A 174 3.39 -6.20 23.68
N PRO A 175 2.38 -5.49 24.21
CA PRO A 175 1.07 -6.09 24.46
C PRO A 175 0.37 -6.51 23.18
N LEU A 176 -0.32 -7.66 23.23
CA LEU A 176 -1.20 -8.12 22.17
C LEU A 176 -2.59 -7.49 22.34
N ILE A 177 -3.31 -7.28 21.23
CA ILE A 177 -4.75 -7.02 21.30
C ILE A 177 -5.45 -8.17 22.03
N THR A 178 -6.34 -7.86 22.95
CA THR A 178 -7.06 -8.85 23.77
C THR A 178 -8.23 -9.48 23.00
N ASP A 179 -8.68 -10.65 23.43
CA ASP A 179 -9.82 -11.32 22.84
C ASP A 179 -11.11 -10.49 22.95
N ASP A 180 -11.30 -9.78 24.06
CA ASP A 180 -12.48 -8.93 24.25
C ASP A 180 -12.42 -7.66 23.38
N GLU A 181 -11.23 -7.13 23.10
CA GLU A 181 -11.06 -6.05 22.12
C GLU A 181 -11.35 -6.54 20.70
N LEU A 182 -10.91 -7.74 20.33
CA LEU A 182 -11.24 -8.36 19.05
C LEU A 182 -12.75 -8.56 18.91
N GLU A 183 -13.40 -9.09 19.94
CA GLU A 183 -14.86 -9.31 19.93
C GLU A 183 -15.64 -8.00 19.76
N ARG A 184 -15.25 -6.92 20.46
CA ARG A 184 -15.84 -5.59 20.27
C ARG A 184 -15.60 -5.03 18.88
N LEU A 185 -14.41 -5.26 18.31
CA LEU A 185 -14.07 -4.80 16.98
C LEU A 185 -14.97 -5.42 15.91
N GLU A 186 -15.49 -6.63 16.12
CA GLU A 186 -16.44 -7.25 15.18
C GLU A 186 -17.69 -6.38 14.98
N ASP A 187 -18.24 -5.79 16.04
CA ASP A 187 -19.43 -4.92 15.94
C ASP A 187 -19.08 -3.54 15.34
N ILE A 188 -17.83 -3.08 15.47
CA ILE A 188 -17.33 -1.87 14.79
C ILE A 188 -17.32 -2.09 13.27
N TYR A 189 -16.89 -3.26 12.79
CA TYR A 189 -16.97 -3.61 11.37
C TYR A 189 -18.42 -3.62 10.86
N VAL A 190 -19.37 -4.13 11.66
CA VAL A 190 -20.81 -4.08 11.32
C VAL A 190 -21.28 -2.64 11.13
N ASN A 191 -20.90 -1.73 12.03
CA ASN A 191 -21.28 -0.32 11.90
C ASN A 191 -20.63 0.34 10.68
N ALA A 192 -19.35 0.06 10.40
CA ALA A 192 -18.69 0.54 9.19
C ALA A 192 -19.38 0.04 7.91
N ALA A 193 -19.86 -1.20 7.90
CA ALA A 193 -20.63 -1.75 6.78
C ALA A 193 -22.00 -1.07 6.61
N ARG A 194 -22.68 -0.71 7.70
CA ARG A 194 -23.91 0.10 7.64
C ARG A 194 -23.65 1.47 7.02
N PHE A 195 -22.61 2.16 7.47
CA PHE A 195 -22.22 3.44 6.89
C PHE A 195 -21.84 3.32 5.40
N ALA A 196 -21.22 2.21 5.00
CA ALA A 196 -20.90 1.94 3.60
C ALA A 196 -22.17 1.75 2.76
N LEU A 197 -23.16 1.02 3.28
CA LEU A 197 -24.48 0.89 2.64
C LEU A 197 -25.15 2.26 2.50
N ASP A 198 -25.17 3.05 3.58
CA ASP A 198 -25.76 4.38 3.57
C ASP A 198 -25.06 5.31 2.55
N ALA A 199 -23.74 5.21 2.43
CA ALA A 199 -22.97 5.96 1.44
C ALA A 199 -23.28 5.52 0.00
N GLY A 200 -23.83 4.31 -0.20
CA GLY A 200 -24.22 3.78 -1.50
C GLY A 200 -23.21 2.80 -2.11
N PHE A 201 -22.33 2.19 -1.32
CA PHE A 201 -21.50 1.07 -1.78
C PHE A 201 -22.36 -0.18 -2.01
N HIS A 202 -22.02 -0.98 -3.02
CA HIS A 202 -22.76 -2.23 -3.31
C HIS A 202 -22.26 -3.40 -2.45
N ALA A 203 -20.98 -3.36 -2.07
CA ALA A 203 -20.39 -4.37 -1.20
C ALA A 203 -19.32 -3.78 -0.28
N VAL A 204 -19.04 -4.51 0.79
CA VAL A 204 -17.85 -4.32 1.62
C VAL A 204 -16.93 -5.53 1.52
N ASP A 205 -15.64 -5.24 1.59
CA ASP A 205 -14.55 -6.19 1.72
C ASP A 205 -14.02 -6.16 3.14
N VAL A 206 -14.02 -7.30 3.83
CA VAL A 206 -13.27 -7.44 5.09
C VAL A 206 -11.82 -7.74 4.75
N LYS A 207 -10.94 -6.74 4.81
CA LYS A 207 -9.55 -6.85 4.36
C LYS A 207 -8.76 -7.90 5.16
N ALA A 208 -8.44 -9.03 4.54
CA ALA A 208 -7.72 -10.15 5.14
C ALA A 208 -6.36 -10.41 4.45
N CYS A 209 -5.65 -9.33 4.11
CA CYS A 209 -4.40 -9.39 3.35
C CYS A 209 -3.27 -8.52 3.91
N HIS A 210 -2.05 -8.84 3.51
CA HIS A 210 -0.82 -8.05 3.70
C HIS A 210 -0.37 -7.83 5.15
N ARG A 211 -0.72 -8.75 6.07
CA ARG A 211 -0.41 -8.66 7.52
C ARG A 211 -1.08 -7.48 8.26
N TYR A 212 -2.16 -6.94 7.69
CA TYR A 212 -3.10 -6.11 8.46
C TYR A 212 -3.82 -7.00 9.48
N LEU A 213 -4.52 -6.42 10.47
CA LEU A 213 -4.95 -7.15 11.67
C LEU A 213 -5.60 -8.53 11.38
N VAL A 214 -6.57 -8.57 10.45
CA VAL A 214 -7.27 -9.81 10.09
C VAL A 214 -6.33 -10.85 9.48
N SER A 215 -5.48 -10.42 8.55
CA SER A 215 -4.42 -11.25 7.98
C SER A 215 -3.48 -11.75 9.07
N GLU A 216 -3.08 -10.88 10.00
CA GLU A 216 -2.20 -11.21 11.13
C GLU A 216 -2.80 -12.30 12.03
N LEU A 217 -4.10 -12.21 12.33
CA LEU A 217 -4.85 -13.24 13.05
C LEU A 217 -4.79 -14.61 12.35
N HIS A 218 -4.90 -14.64 11.02
CA HIS A 218 -4.81 -15.89 10.26
C HIS A 218 -3.48 -16.62 10.45
N ALA A 219 -2.36 -15.90 10.67
CA ALA A 219 -1.06 -16.52 10.95
C ALA A 219 -0.72 -16.55 12.45
N SER A 220 -1.67 -16.30 13.34
CA SER A 220 -1.43 -16.29 14.80
C SER A 220 -1.37 -17.71 15.39
N HIS A 221 -0.55 -18.57 14.80
CA HIS A 221 -0.32 -19.95 15.26
C HIS A 221 0.33 -20.00 16.65
N THR A 222 1.12 -18.98 16.99
CA THR A 222 1.85 -18.85 18.27
C THR A 222 1.07 -18.09 19.36
N ARG A 223 -0.17 -17.68 19.08
CA ARG A 223 -1.01 -16.96 20.05
C ARG A 223 -1.74 -17.97 20.95
N GLU A 224 -1.14 -18.28 22.09
CA GLU A 224 -1.66 -19.22 23.09
C GLU A 224 -2.81 -18.64 23.94
N ASN A 225 -3.60 -19.50 24.57
CA ASN A 225 -4.68 -19.14 25.51
C ASN A 225 -5.68 -18.11 24.96
N SER A 226 -6.03 -18.21 23.68
CA SER A 226 -6.85 -17.23 22.98
C SER A 226 -7.91 -17.88 22.09
N ARG A 227 -9.11 -17.29 22.04
CA ARG A 227 -10.20 -17.67 21.13
C ARG A 227 -9.88 -17.36 19.66
N TYR A 228 -8.90 -16.47 19.41
CA TYR A 228 -8.57 -15.91 18.10
C TYR A 228 -7.16 -16.29 17.60
N GLY A 229 -6.58 -17.38 18.13
CA GLY A 229 -5.22 -17.80 17.82
C GLY A 229 -4.97 -19.25 18.22
N GLY A 230 -3.78 -19.75 17.91
CA GLY A 230 -3.37 -21.13 18.19
C GLY A 230 -3.30 -22.01 16.94
N PRO A 231 -3.01 -23.31 17.11
CA PRO A 231 -2.85 -24.26 16.00
C PRO A 231 -4.16 -24.56 15.27
N GLU A 232 -5.32 -24.28 15.87
CA GLU A 232 -6.64 -24.53 15.27
C GLU A 232 -7.02 -23.46 14.24
N TRP A 233 -7.41 -23.91 13.05
CA TRP A 233 -7.88 -23.03 11.97
C TRP A 233 -9.11 -22.22 12.38
N GLU A 234 -10.02 -22.85 13.12
CA GLU A 234 -11.26 -22.26 13.61
C GLU A 234 -10.98 -21.03 14.48
N ASN A 235 -9.94 -21.08 15.31
CA ASN A 235 -9.56 -19.96 16.18
C ASN A 235 -8.92 -18.83 15.37
N ARG A 236 -7.92 -19.11 14.53
CA ARG A 236 -7.21 -18.10 13.72
C ARG A 236 -8.11 -17.38 12.70
N THR A 237 -9.18 -18.05 12.24
CA THR A 237 -10.14 -17.48 11.29
C THR A 237 -11.41 -16.97 11.96
N ARG A 238 -11.58 -17.17 13.28
CA ARG A 238 -12.80 -16.81 14.03
C ARG A 238 -13.23 -15.37 13.81
N PHE A 239 -12.31 -14.41 14.00
CA PHE A 239 -12.62 -12.98 13.85
C PHE A 239 -13.20 -12.68 12.46
N PHE A 240 -12.53 -13.14 11.41
CA PHE A 240 -12.99 -12.92 10.04
C PHE A 240 -14.36 -13.54 9.79
N ARG A 241 -14.53 -14.81 10.17
CA ARG A 241 -15.80 -15.54 9.97
C ARG A 241 -16.95 -14.90 10.74
N ASN A 242 -16.70 -14.44 11.97
CA ASN A 242 -17.67 -13.71 12.77
C ASN A 242 -18.04 -12.38 12.12
N VAL A 243 -17.07 -11.58 11.67
CA VAL A 243 -17.32 -10.30 11.01
C VAL A 243 -18.17 -10.49 9.74
N ILE A 244 -17.79 -11.44 8.87
CA ILE A 244 -18.53 -11.73 7.64
C ILE A 244 -19.99 -12.10 7.97
N SER A 245 -20.19 -13.05 8.90
CA SER A 245 -21.53 -13.52 9.29
C SER A 245 -22.35 -12.39 9.93
N LYS A 246 -21.76 -11.63 10.86
CA LYS A 246 -22.44 -10.50 11.52
C LYS A 246 -22.84 -9.40 10.54
N ILE A 247 -22.02 -9.07 9.54
CA ILE A 247 -22.40 -8.08 8.52
C ILE A 247 -23.54 -8.61 7.67
N HIS A 248 -23.42 -9.86 7.19
CA HIS A 248 -24.45 -10.52 6.39
C HIS A 248 -25.82 -10.50 7.11
N ASP A 249 -25.84 -10.89 8.39
CA ASP A 249 -27.08 -10.98 9.18
C ASP A 249 -27.66 -9.61 9.55
N ARG A 250 -26.81 -8.62 9.86
CA ARG A 250 -27.23 -7.37 10.53
C ARG A 250 -27.26 -6.15 9.63
N VAL A 251 -26.82 -6.27 8.37
CA VAL A 251 -26.79 -5.20 7.37
C VAL A 251 -27.39 -5.70 6.05
N PRO A 252 -28.66 -6.11 6.02
CA PRO A 252 -29.29 -6.55 4.78
C PRO A 252 -29.26 -5.41 3.75
N GLY A 253 -28.86 -5.73 2.52
CA GLY A 253 -28.75 -4.77 1.42
C GLY A 253 -27.33 -4.49 0.94
N ILE A 254 -26.30 -4.76 1.76
CA ILE A 254 -24.90 -4.73 1.32
C ILE A 254 -24.36 -6.14 1.12
N GLN A 255 -23.63 -6.36 0.03
CA GLN A 255 -22.91 -7.61 -0.16
C GLN A 255 -21.62 -7.64 0.67
N VAL A 256 -21.17 -8.83 1.05
CA VAL A 256 -19.95 -9.01 1.84
C VAL A 256 -18.99 -9.93 1.10
N THR A 257 -17.74 -9.49 0.96
CA THR A 257 -16.66 -10.24 0.30
C THR A 257 -15.34 -10.02 1.06
N SER A 258 -14.23 -10.51 0.52
CA SER A 258 -12.91 -10.21 1.03
C SER A 258 -11.86 -10.12 -0.08
N ARG A 259 -10.90 -9.22 0.11
CA ARG A 259 -9.56 -9.31 -0.43
C ARG A 259 -8.67 -9.99 0.60
N MET A 260 -8.19 -11.18 0.26
CA MET A 260 -7.45 -12.03 1.19
C MET A 260 -6.10 -12.48 0.64
N ASN A 261 -5.15 -12.67 1.56
CA ASN A 261 -3.89 -13.34 1.23
C ASN A 261 -4.16 -14.83 1.01
N ALA A 262 -3.73 -15.36 -0.13
CA ALA A 262 -3.63 -16.79 -0.33
C ALA A 262 -2.37 -17.38 0.32
N TYR A 263 -1.26 -16.64 0.32
CA TYR A 263 -0.09 -16.99 1.12
C TYR A 263 0.80 -15.78 1.39
N ASP A 264 1.65 -15.83 2.43
CA ASP A 264 2.48 -14.69 2.85
C ASP A 264 3.93 -14.71 2.34
N ALA A 265 4.42 -15.85 1.86
CA ALA A 265 5.85 -16.11 1.66
C ALA A 265 6.70 -15.76 2.90
N MET A 266 6.21 -16.15 4.08
CA MET A 266 6.88 -16.01 5.36
C MET A 266 6.85 -17.37 6.07
N PRO A 267 7.96 -17.92 6.58
CA PRO A 267 7.96 -19.28 7.11
C PRO A 267 6.93 -19.52 8.22
N HIS A 268 6.28 -20.68 8.21
CA HIS A 268 5.50 -21.18 9.35
C HIS A 268 6.38 -21.19 10.62
N PRO A 269 5.85 -20.89 11.82
CA PRO A 269 4.45 -20.58 12.16
C PRO A 269 4.05 -19.10 12.02
N TYR A 270 4.84 -18.27 11.31
CA TYR A 270 4.62 -16.81 11.25
C TYR A 270 3.88 -16.34 9.99
N GLY A 271 3.80 -17.18 8.96
CA GLY A 271 3.06 -16.90 7.73
C GLY A 271 1.81 -17.76 7.57
N TRP A 272 0.83 -17.20 6.87
CA TRP A 272 -0.41 -17.84 6.43
C TRP A 272 -0.23 -18.49 5.05
N GLY A 273 -0.86 -19.64 4.85
CA GLY A 273 -0.85 -20.36 3.57
C GLY A 273 0.53 -20.92 3.21
N MET A 274 1.27 -21.41 4.20
CA MET A 274 2.67 -21.81 4.09
C MET A 274 2.83 -23.26 4.49
N ASP A 275 3.73 -23.97 3.81
CA ASP A 275 4.11 -25.32 4.21
C ASP A 275 4.67 -25.33 5.66
N HIS A 276 4.38 -26.42 6.37
CA HIS A 276 4.82 -26.64 7.76
C HIS A 276 6.28 -27.08 7.86
N ASP A 277 6.92 -27.48 6.75
CA ASP A 277 8.34 -27.86 6.68
C ASP A 277 9.32 -26.68 6.84
N GLY A 278 8.81 -25.44 6.88
CA GLY A 278 9.59 -24.22 7.01
C GLY A 278 10.06 -23.62 5.68
N SER A 279 9.66 -24.21 4.55
CA SER A 279 9.90 -23.66 3.21
C SER A 279 9.06 -22.41 2.95
N LEU A 280 9.33 -21.75 1.82
CA LEU A 280 8.54 -20.61 1.34
C LEU A 280 7.48 -21.02 0.32
N LEU A 281 7.22 -22.32 0.19
CA LEU A 281 6.22 -22.83 -0.74
C LEU A 281 4.81 -22.56 -0.22
N PRO A 282 3.86 -22.23 -1.12
CA PRO A 282 2.48 -22.03 -0.72
C PRO A 282 1.81 -23.36 -0.38
N ASP A 283 1.17 -23.42 0.78
CA ASP A 283 0.16 -24.43 1.12
C ASP A 283 -1.22 -23.75 1.12
N LEU A 284 -2.07 -24.13 0.17
CA LEU A 284 -3.38 -23.51 -0.03
C LEU A 284 -4.51 -24.21 0.73
N ALA A 285 -4.25 -25.23 1.55
CA ALA A 285 -5.31 -25.96 2.27
C ALA A 285 -6.19 -25.04 3.14
N ASP A 286 -5.56 -24.24 4.00
CA ASP A 286 -6.24 -23.29 4.88
C ASP A 286 -6.87 -22.10 4.13
N PRO A 287 -6.19 -21.47 3.16
CA PRO A 287 -6.78 -20.48 2.25
C PRO A 287 -8.02 -21.01 1.52
N LEU A 288 -7.97 -22.22 0.96
CA LEU A 288 -9.08 -22.83 0.25
C LEU A 288 -10.28 -23.06 1.16
N LYS A 289 -10.09 -23.52 2.40
CA LYS A 289 -11.18 -23.62 3.39
C LYS A 289 -11.85 -22.28 3.65
N LEU A 290 -11.07 -21.20 3.73
CA LEU A 290 -11.61 -19.85 3.97
C LEU A 290 -12.36 -19.30 2.77
N VAL A 291 -11.93 -19.62 1.53
CA VAL A 291 -12.70 -19.32 0.31
C VAL A 291 -14.01 -20.11 0.28
N GLY A 292 -13.99 -21.38 0.69
CA GLY A 292 -15.21 -22.19 0.82
C GLY A 292 -16.22 -21.56 1.77
N PHE A 293 -15.75 -21.12 2.95
CA PHE A 293 -16.59 -20.36 3.88
C PHE A 293 -17.19 -19.09 3.26
N LEU A 294 -16.44 -18.34 2.46
CA LEU A 294 -16.96 -17.16 1.77
C LEU A 294 -18.06 -17.52 0.76
N GLN A 295 -17.85 -18.59 -0.03
CA GLN A 295 -18.86 -19.09 -0.97
C GLN A 295 -20.14 -19.49 -0.22
N ASP A 296 -20.00 -20.27 0.87
CA ASP A 296 -21.13 -20.76 1.67
C ASP A 296 -21.87 -19.61 2.39
N SER A 297 -21.15 -18.54 2.71
CA SER A 297 -21.72 -17.30 3.29
C SER A 297 -22.37 -16.38 2.23
N GLY A 298 -22.40 -16.80 0.96
CA GLY A 298 -23.04 -16.06 -0.13
C GLY A 298 -22.22 -14.88 -0.67
N ALA A 299 -20.89 -14.89 -0.51
CA ALA A 299 -20.05 -13.84 -1.08
C ALA A 299 -20.21 -13.80 -2.62
N PRO A 300 -20.38 -12.61 -3.23
CA PRO A 300 -20.60 -12.49 -4.68
C PRO A 300 -19.35 -12.80 -5.50
N MET A 301 -18.17 -12.65 -4.91
CA MET A 301 -16.84 -12.85 -5.50
C MET A 301 -15.79 -12.91 -4.38
N VAL A 302 -14.52 -13.17 -4.73
CA VAL A 302 -13.36 -13.04 -3.83
C VAL A 302 -12.16 -12.43 -4.56
N ASN A 303 -11.35 -11.62 -3.88
CA ASN A 303 -10.15 -11.00 -4.45
C ASN A 303 -8.88 -11.56 -3.82
N ILE A 304 -8.01 -12.11 -4.65
CA ILE A 304 -6.84 -12.83 -4.18
C ILE A 304 -5.59 -11.98 -4.33
N THR A 305 -4.78 -11.96 -3.27
CA THR A 305 -3.45 -11.39 -3.27
C THR A 305 -2.49 -12.29 -2.51
N ILE A 306 -1.19 -12.00 -2.59
CA ILE A 306 -0.13 -12.82 -2.02
C ILE A 306 0.97 -11.93 -1.43
N GLY A 307 1.81 -12.50 -0.58
CA GLY A 307 2.95 -11.82 0.01
C GLY A 307 2.59 -10.69 0.97
N ASN A 308 3.61 -9.95 1.38
CA ASN A 308 3.54 -8.79 2.25
C ASN A 308 4.36 -7.63 1.64
N PRO A 309 3.74 -6.48 1.31
CA PRO A 309 4.43 -5.34 0.70
C PRO A 309 5.48 -4.67 1.59
N TYR A 310 5.53 -4.98 2.90
CA TYR A 310 6.52 -4.48 3.85
C TYR A 310 7.69 -5.45 4.08
N PHE A 311 7.55 -6.72 3.69
CA PHE A 311 8.54 -7.77 3.98
C PHE A 311 9.14 -8.36 2.69
N ASN A 312 8.30 -8.77 1.75
CA ASN A 312 8.70 -9.39 0.48
C ASN A 312 7.90 -8.79 -0.69
N PRO A 313 8.06 -7.48 -0.97
CA PRO A 313 7.21 -6.75 -1.91
C PRO A 313 7.22 -7.32 -3.33
N TYR A 314 8.29 -7.98 -3.75
CA TYR A 314 8.39 -8.60 -5.07
C TYR A 314 7.45 -9.80 -5.23
N VAL A 315 7.16 -10.51 -4.11
CA VAL A 315 6.16 -11.57 -4.07
C VAL A 315 4.76 -10.99 -4.29
N ASN A 316 4.47 -9.89 -3.61
CA ASN A 316 3.18 -9.22 -3.71
C ASN A 316 2.96 -8.55 -5.07
N ARG A 317 4.02 -8.05 -5.70
CA ARG A 317 3.95 -7.37 -7.00
C ARG A 317 5.29 -7.47 -7.75
N PRO A 318 5.33 -8.04 -8.97
CA PRO A 318 6.52 -7.95 -9.81
C PRO A 318 6.85 -6.48 -10.18
N PHE A 319 8.12 -6.10 -10.22
CA PHE A 319 8.53 -4.72 -10.55
C PHE A 319 9.86 -4.63 -11.28
N ASP A 320 10.08 -3.51 -11.97
CA ASP A 320 11.35 -3.22 -12.65
C ASP A 320 12.35 -2.59 -11.69
N LEU A 321 11.90 -1.61 -10.90
CA LEU A 321 12.75 -0.91 -9.95
C LEU A 321 12.14 -1.02 -8.53
N PRO A 322 12.94 -1.40 -7.52
CA PRO A 322 12.50 -1.35 -6.14
C PRO A 322 12.37 0.10 -5.65
N ILE A 323 11.86 0.26 -4.42
CA ILE A 323 11.98 1.54 -3.70
C ILE A 323 13.45 1.80 -3.32
N SER A 324 13.78 3.05 -2.98
CA SER A 324 15.13 3.43 -2.52
C SER A 324 15.59 2.55 -1.36
N GLY A 325 16.82 2.05 -1.45
CA GLY A 325 17.44 1.19 -0.43
C GLY A 325 16.95 -0.26 -0.38
N ALA A 326 15.92 -0.64 -1.13
CA ALA A 326 15.45 -2.03 -1.18
C ALA A 326 16.25 -2.87 -2.20
N PRO A 327 16.49 -4.16 -1.93
CA PRO A 327 17.26 -5.03 -2.82
C PRO A 327 16.50 -5.33 -4.11
N ILE A 328 17.26 -5.65 -5.16
CA ILE A 328 16.72 -6.22 -6.39
C ILE A 328 16.21 -7.64 -6.08
N PRO A 329 15.02 -8.04 -6.55
CA PRO A 329 14.48 -9.38 -6.32
C PRO A 329 15.40 -10.49 -6.84
N PRO A 330 15.43 -11.65 -6.17
CA PRO A 330 16.24 -12.80 -6.62
C PRO A 330 15.56 -13.63 -7.74
N GLU A 331 14.51 -13.08 -8.38
CA GLU A 331 13.69 -13.78 -9.38
C GLU A 331 13.41 -12.89 -10.60
N HIS A 332 13.15 -13.53 -11.74
CA HIS A 332 12.66 -12.83 -12.92
C HIS A 332 11.19 -12.42 -12.69
N PRO A 333 10.78 -11.18 -13.02
CA PRO A 333 9.41 -10.72 -12.78
C PRO A 333 8.30 -11.60 -13.40
N LEU A 334 8.53 -12.25 -14.55
CA LEU A 334 7.59 -13.24 -15.11
C LEU A 334 7.34 -14.44 -14.19
N GLN A 335 8.33 -14.89 -13.41
CA GLN A 335 8.12 -15.96 -12.41
C GLN A 335 7.17 -15.47 -11.31
N GLY A 336 7.29 -14.20 -10.92
CA GLY A 336 6.34 -13.56 -10.00
C GLY A 336 4.93 -13.43 -10.58
N VAL A 337 4.80 -13.15 -11.88
CA VAL A 337 3.51 -13.13 -12.60
C VAL A 337 2.89 -14.53 -12.61
N GLU A 338 3.64 -15.55 -13.06
CA GLU A 338 3.22 -16.95 -13.10
C GLU A 338 2.73 -17.43 -11.72
N ARG A 339 3.52 -17.20 -10.67
CA ARG A 339 3.16 -17.58 -9.31
C ARG A 339 1.81 -16.99 -8.88
N PHE A 340 1.54 -15.74 -9.24
CA PHE A 340 0.25 -15.10 -8.97
C PHE A 340 -0.89 -15.78 -9.75
N LEU A 341 -0.68 -16.02 -11.04
CA LEU A 341 -1.65 -16.67 -11.92
C LEU A 341 -2.00 -18.08 -11.45
N HIS A 342 -1.01 -18.88 -11.05
CA HIS A 342 -1.22 -20.27 -10.64
C HIS A 342 -1.97 -20.36 -9.31
N ILE A 343 -1.65 -19.51 -8.33
CA ILE A 343 -2.38 -19.49 -7.06
C ILE A 343 -3.85 -19.09 -7.28
N VAL A 344 -4.08 -18.06 -8.11
CA VAL A 344 -5.45 -17.64 -8.47
C VAL A 344 -6.18 -18.75 -9.22
N ARG A 345 -5.50 -19.43 -10.17
CA ARG A 345 -6.03 -20.59 -10.91
C ARG A 345 -6.46 -21.70 -9.97
N THR A 346 -5.61 -22.09 -9.01
CA THR A 346 -5.95 -23.15 -8.04
C THR A 346 -7.21 -22.81 -7.27
N ILE A 347 -7.35 -21.56 -6.82
CA ILE A 347 -8.55 -21.11 -6.09
C ILE A 347 -9.78 -21.08 -6.99
N GLN A 348 -9.67 -20.52 -8.20
CA GLN A 348 -10.79 -20.44 -9.15
C GLN A 348 -11.28 -21.83 -9.58
N GLN A 349 -10.37 -22.79 -9.76
CA GLN A 349 -10.71 -24.16 -10.15
C GLN A 349 -11.29 -24.98 -9.00
N ALA A 350 -10.90 -24.68 -7.75
CA ALA A 350 -11.50 -25.30 -6.56
C ALA A 350 -12.94 -24.80 -6.32
N TYR A 351 -13.22 -23.53 -6.66
CA TYR A 351 -14.54 -22.90 -6.48
C TYR A 351 -15.04 -22.26 -7.79
N PRO A 352 -15.41 -23.07 -8.80
CA PRO A 352 -15.75 -22.56 -10.14
C PRO A 352 -17.01 -21.69 -10.16
N ALA A 353 -17.88 -21.80 -9.15
CA ALA A 353 -19.10 -21.00 -9.03
C ALA A 353 -18.86 -19.61 -8.39
N LEU A 354 -17.73 -19.42 -7.70
CA LEU A 354 -17.37 -18.15 -7.07
C LEU A 354 -16.42 -17.38 -7.99
N PRO A 355 -16.81 -16.21 -8.51
CA PRO A 355 -15.91 -15.38 -9.30
C PRO A 355 -14.67 -14.95 -8.51
N VAL A 356 -13.48 -15.23 -9.04
CA VAL A 356 -12.21 -14.80 -8.46
C VAL A 356 -11.64 -13.60 -9.22
N VAL A 357 -11.23 -12.58 -8.47
CA VAL A 357 -10.45 -11.43 -8.97
C VAL A 357 -8.97 -11.72 -8.80
N GLY A 358 -8.24 -11.73 -9.91
CA GLY A 358 -6.79 -11.90 -9.95
C GLY A 358 -6.03 -10.57 -9.96
N GLY A 359 -4.82 -10.56 -9.38
CA GLY A 359 -3.86 -9.45 -9.45
C GLY A 359 -2.55 -9.84 -10.11
N GLY A 360 -1.51 -9.02 -9.93
CA GLY A 360 -0.16 -9.33 -10.41
C GLY A 360 0.15 -8.93 -11.86
N TYR A 361 -0.84 -8.50 -12.64
CA TYR A 361 -0.67 -8.28 -14.08
C TYR A 361 0.09 -7.00 -14.48
N SER A 362 0.18 -5.97 -13.63
CA SER A 362 0.62 -4.62 -14.06
C SER A 362 2.05 -4.54 -14.60
N TRP A 363 2.91 -5.52 -14.29
CA TRP A 363 4.27 -5.58 -14.86
C TRP A 363 4.27 -5.92 -16.35
N LEU A 364 3.22 -6.60 -16.85
CA LEU A 364 3.06 -6.94 -18.27
C LEU A 364 2.75 -5.72 -19.17
N ARG A 365 2.57 -4.53 -18.56
CA ARG A 365 2.34 -3.26 -19.27
C ARG A 365 1.19 -3.37 -20.30
N GLN A 366 1.46 -3.06 -21.57
CA GLN A 366 0.48 -3.14 -22.66
C GLN A 366 0.03 -4.57 -22.98
N PHE A 367 0.76 -5.58 -22.52
CA PHE A 367 0.41 -7.00 -22.72
C PHE A 367 -0.48 -7.58 -21.62
N LEU A 368 -0.80 -6.81 -20.58
CA LEU A 368 -1.73 -7.20 -19.52
C LEU A 368 -3.06 -7.76 -20.06
N PRO A 369 -3.74 -7.13 -21.04
CA PRO A 369 -5.01 -7.65 -21.55
C PRO A 369 -4.85 -9.02 -22.23
N HIS A 370 -3.74 -9.26 -22.92
CA HIS A 370 -3.50 -10.52 -23.63
C HIS A 370 -3.37 -11.71 -22.68
N VAL A 371 -2.69 -11.51 -21.54
CA VAL A 371 -2.59 -12.54 -20.49
C VAL A 371 -3.90 -12.67 -19.72
N GLY A 372 -4.53 -11.54 -19.40
CA GLY A 372 -5.82 -11.52 -18.71
C GLY A 372 -6.92 -12.25 -19.49
N ALA A 373 -7.07 -11.97 -20.78
CA ALA A 373 -8.04 -12.63 -21.65
C ALA A 373 -7.80 -14.13 -21.74
N ALA A 374 -6.53 -14.55 -21.91
CA ALA A 374 -6.18 -15.96 -21.95
C ALA A 374 -6.50 -16.68 -20.63
N ALA A 375 -6.18 -16.06 -19.50
CA ALA A 375 -6.47 -16.60 -18.17
C ALA A 375 -7.97 -16.78 -17.94
N ILE A 376 -8.82 -15.83 -18.38
CA ILE A 376 -10.28 -16.00 -18.29
C ILE A 376 -10.76 -17.12 -19.21
N SER A 377 -10.33 -17.13 -20.48
CA SER A 377 -10.76 -18.13 -21.46
C SER A 377 -10.39 -19.57 -21.05
N GLN A 378 -9.32 -19.74 -20.28
CA GLN A 378 -8.89 -21.04 -19.75
C GLN A 378 -9.48 -21.37 -18.37
N GLY A 379 -10.34 -20.50 -17.81
CA GLY A 379 -10.96 -20.71 -16.51
C GLY A 379 -10.00 -20.55 -15.32
N TRP A 380 -8.90 -19.80 -15.47
CA TRP A 380 -7.94 -19.56 -14.39
C TRP A 380 -8.38 -18.42 -13.47
N VAL A 381 -9.21 -17.52 -13.97
CA VAL A 381 -9.72 -16.36 -13.22
C VAL A 381 -11.03 -15.89 -13.83
N SER A 382 -11.88 -15.21 -13.07
CA SER A 382 -13.13 -14.61 -13.59
C SER A 382 -13.00 -13.13 -13.94
N LEU A 383 -12.12 -12.41 -13.25
CA LEU A 383 -11.96 -10.96 -13.30
C LEU A 383 -10.47 -10.56 -13.22
N VAL A 384 -10.04 -9.61 -14.04
CA VAL A 384 -8.62 -9.19 -14.17
C VAL A 384 -8.41 -7.82 -13.54
N GLY A 385 -7.56 -7.79 -12.50
CA GLY A 385 -7.30 -6.60 -11.69
C GLY A 385 -6.09 -5.77 -12.10
N GLY A 386 -6.33 -4.47 -12.34
CA GLY A 386 -5.31 -3.43 -12.49
C GLY A 386 -5.03 -2.72 -11.16
N GLY A 387 -3.87 -3.00 -10.54
CA GLY A 387 -3.37 -2.25 -9.39
C GLY A 387 -2.67 -0.97 -9.82
N ARG A 388 -1.33 -0.97 -9.89
CA ARG A 388 -0.53 0.15 -10.39
C ARG A 388 -0.93 0.63 -11.80
N MET A 389 -1.47 -0.27 -12.62
CA MET A 389 -2.02 0.09 -13.93
C MET A 389 -3.13 1.14 -13.81
N SER A 390 -4.03 1.02 -12.83
CA SER A 390 -5.12 1.99 -12.65
C SER A 390 -4.61 3.40 -12.32
N PHE A 391 -3.54 3.52 -11.53
CA PHE A 391 -2.89 4.82 -11.30
C PHE A 391 -2.23 5.39 -12.56
N ALA A 392 -1.52 4.54 -13.32
CA ALA A 392 -0.75 4.97 -14.47
C ALA A 392 -1.63 5.33 -15.67
N TYR A 393 -2.63 4.49 -15.93
CA TYR A 393 -3.51 4.59 -17.08
C TYR A 393 -4.96 4.29 -16.66
N PRO A 394 -5.67 5.21 -15.97
CA PRO A 394 -7.03 4.98 -15.50
C PRO A 394 -7.99 4.47 -16.57
N GLU A 395 -7.80 4.89 -17.82
CA GLU A 395 -8.63 4.56 -18.98
C GLU A 395 -8.34 3.19 -19.58
N PHE A 396 -7.40 2.39 -19.03
CA PHE A 396 -6.99 1.11 -19.61
C PHE A 396 -8.17 0.17 -19.91
N ALA A 397 -9.20 0.17 -19.06
CA ALA A 397 -10.34 -0.71 -19.24
C ALA A 397 -11.22 -0.27 -20.41
N ARG A 398 -11.49 1.03 -20.53
CA ARG A 398 -12.20 1.60 -21.67
C ARG A 398 -11.47 1.29 -22.99
N GLU A 399 -10.15 1.43 -23.03
CA GLU A 399 -9.37 1.10 -24.23
C GLU A 399 -9.60 -0.35 -24.66
N VAL A 400 -9.46 -1.29 -23.72
CA VAL A 400 -9.66 -2.73 -23.97
C VAL A 400 -11.10 -3.03 -24.40
N VAL A 401 -12.09 -2.48 -23.70
CA VAL A 401 -13.53 -2.68 -24.01
C VAL A 401 -13.88 -2.15 -25.40
N GLN A 402 -13.22 -1.07 -25.84
CA GLN A 402 -13.41 -0.48 -27.18
C GLN A 402 -12.54 -1.15 -28.26
N GLY A 403 -11.85 -2.25 -27.94
CA GLY A 403 -10.99 -2.98 -28.87
C GLY A 403 -9.72 -2.23 -29.27
N ARG A 404 -9.32 -1.21 -28.49
CA ARG A 404 -8.09 -0.43 -28.75
C ARG A 404 -6.92 -1.00 -27.95
N PRO A 405 -5.71 -1.06 -28.54
CA PRO A 405 -4.52 -1.49 -27.81
C PRO A 405 -4.15 -0.49 -26.71
N LEU A 406 -3.53 -0.99 -25.65
CA LEU A 406 -2.98 -0.11 -24.62
C LEU A 406 -1.73 0.62 -25.14
N ASP A 407 -1.72 1.94 -24.95
CA ASP A 407 -0.60 2.83 -25.28
C ASP A 407 0.63 2.58 -24.37
N PRO A 408 1.77 2.13 -24.92
CA PRO A 408 3.01 1.90 -24.17
C PRO A 408 3.55 3.15 -23.44
N GLU A 409 3.18 4.35 -23.85
CA GLU A 409 3.59 5.59 -23.18
C GLU A 409 2.77 5.89 -21.93
N LYS A 410 1.60 5.28 -21.77
CA LYS A 410 0.69 5.52 -20.63
C LYS A 410 0.71 4.42 -19.59
N VAL A 411 1.04 3.19 -20.00
CA VAL A 411 1.09 2.03 -19.09
C VAL A 411 2.07 2.21 -17.91
N CYS A 412 1.78 1.48 -16.84
CA CYS A 412 2.63 1.40 -15.66
C CYS A 412 4.01 0.81 -16.01
N VAL A 413 5.08 1.56 -15.73
CA VAL A 413 6.48 1.11 -15.92
C VAL A 413 7.07 0.40 -14.71
N ALA A 414 6.23 0.04 -13.74
CA ALA A 414 6.60 -0.73 -12.56
C ALA A 414 7.82 -0.19 -11.77
N CYS A 415 8.01 1.13 -11.77
CA CYS A 415 9.13 1.83 -11.13
C CYS A 415 9.04 1.98 -9.61
N SER A 416 7.96 1.49 -8.99
CA SER A 416 7.69 1.60 -7.55
C SER A 416 7.58 3.02 -6.97
N ALA A 417 7.58 4.08 -7.79
CA ALA A 417 7.44 5.46 -7.33
C ALA A 417 6.13 5.72 -6.55
N CYS A 418 5.03 5.06 -6.92
CA CYS A 418 3.77 5.09 -6.17
C CYS A 418 3.89 4.49 -4.74
N THR A 419 4.79 3.55 -4.50
CA THR A 419 5.08 3.09 -3.14
C THR A 419 6.07 4.00 -2.46
N GLN A 420 7.11 4.45 -3.17
CA GLN A 420 8.13 5.34 -2.62
C GLN A 420 7.51 6.64 -2.06
N ILE A 421 6.66 7.33 -2.83
CA ILE A 421 5.95 8.55 -2.38
C ILE A 421 5.19 8.33 -1.06
N MET A 422 4.58 7.16 -0.90
CA MET A 422 3.87 6.77 0.32
C MET A 422 4.83 6.57 1.50
N ARG A 423 5.98 5.93 1.25
CA ARG A 423 7.02 5.67 2.26
C ARG A 423 7.67 6.95 2.76
N ASP A 424 7.81 7.93 1.88
CA ASP A 424 8.30 9.27 2.22
C ASP A 424 7.21 10.16 2.86
N GLY A 425 6.02 9.60 3.12
CA GLY A 425 4.94 10.31 3.82
C GLY A 425 4.15 11.27 2.93
N GLY A 426 4.20 11.11 1.60
CA GLY A 426 3.41 11.86 0.63
C GLY A 426 2.01 11.29 0.37
N ARG A 427 1.35 11.84 -0.66
CA ARG A 427 0.04 11.39 -1.19
C ARG A 427 0.29 10.61 -2.47
N THR A 428 -0.34 9.47 -2.63
CA THR A 428 0.04 8.44 -3.59
C THR A 428 -0.73 8.52 -4.91
N GLY A 429 0.01 8.40 -6.00
CA GLY A 429 -0.50 8.21 -7.36
C GLY A 429 0.62 7.81 -8.32
N CYS A 430 0.41 7.99 -9.63
CA CYS A 430 1.45 7.70 -10.61
C CYS A 430 2.35 8.92 -10.87
N VAL A 431 3.54 8.91 -10.30
CA VAL A 431 4.54 9.98 -10.50
C VAL A 431 4.85 10.25 -11.98
N PRO A 432 5.21 9.26 -12.83
CA PRO A 432 5.59 9.56 -14.21
C PRO A 432 4.41 9.76 -15.18
N ARG A 433 3.18 9.33 -14.84
CA ARG A 433 2.02 9.40 -15.75
C ARG A 433 1.00 10.47 -15.37
N ASP A 434 1.13 11.03 -14.18
CA ASP A 434 0.31 12.12 -13.65
C ASP A 434 1.23 13.12 -12.93
N ALA A 435 2.32 13.48 -13.64
CA ALA A 435 3.46 14.21 -13.08
C ALA A 435 3.12 15.60 -12.57
N GLU A 436 2.23 16.32 -13.26
CA GLU A 436 1.76 17.64 -12.82
C GLU A 436 1.24 17.62 -11.36
N VAL A 437 0.60 16.52 -10.96
CA VAL A 437 0.07 16.35 -9.61
C VAL A 437 1.09 15.71 -8.67
N TYR A 438 1.70 14.59 -9.08
CA TYR A 438 2.46 13.74 -8.15
C TYR A 438 3.97 13.94 -8.18
N GLU A 439 4.54 14.57 -9.21
CA GLU A 439 5.98 14.88 -9.24
C GLU A 439 6.39 15.86 -8.13
N PRO A 440 5.69 16.99 -7.90
CA PRO A 440 6.05 17.89 -6.80
C PRO A 440 5.96 17.21 -5.44
N ILE A 441 4.90 16.41 -5.22
CA ILE A 441 4.68 15.65 -3.97
C ILE A 441 5.79 14.60 -3.77
N TYR A 442 6.18 13.92 -4.84
CA TYR A 442 7.27 12.95 -4.81
C TYR A 442 8.60 13.62 -4.45
N LYS A 443 8.95 14.71 -5.13
CA LYS A 443 10.20 15.45 -4.92
C LYS A 443 10.27 16.02 -3.50
N GLU A 444 9.16 16.58 -3.00
CA GLU A 444 9.07 17.07 -1.62
C GLU A 444 9.31 15.95 -0.60
N GLY A 445 8.65 14.81 -0.76
CA GLY A 445 8.87 13.65 0.12
C GLY A 445 10.32 13.14 0.08
N ARG A 446 10.89 12.99 -1.14
CA ARG A 446 12.28 12.57 -1.31
C ARG A 446 13.28 13.52 -0.67
N ALA A 447 13.07 14.83 -0.78
CA ALA A 447 13.96 15.82 -0.19
C ALA A 447 14.03 15.74 1.35
N GLU A 448 13.02 15.16 1.99
CA GLU A 448 12.92 15.03 3.45
C GLU A 448 13.22 13.62 3.96
N ALA A 449 13.47 12.67 3.04
CA ALA A 449 13.74 11.28 3.37
C ALA A 449 15.12 11.11 4.00
N LEU A 450 15.21 10.19 4.97
CA LEU A 450 16.41 10.02 5.78
C LEU A 450 17.67 9.70 4.97
N ASP A 451 17.56 8.86 3.93
CA ASP A 451 18.67 8.52 3.06
C ASP A 451 19.21 9.76 2.32
N ILE A 452 18.32 10.62 1.81
CA ILE A 452 18.72 11.89 1.17
C ILE A 452 19.34 12.86 2.17
N ILE A 453 18.76 12.98 3.36
CA ILE A 453 19.28 13.86 4.42
C ILE A 453 20.68 13.44 4.85
N VAL A 454 20.93 12.13 4.99
CA VAL A 454 22.26 11.60 5.30
C VAL A 454 23.24 11.84 4.15
N GLU A 455 22.85 11.64 2.90
CA GLU A 455 23.71 11.95 1.75
C GLU A 455 24.03 13.44 1.64
N MET A 456 23.05 14.32 1.88
CA MET A 456 23.26 15.77 1.98
C MET A 456 24.25 16.11 3.11
N ALA A 457 24.10 15.48 4.29
CA ALA A 457 25.00 15.69 5.42
C ALA A 457 26.45 15.24 5.10
N LYS A 458 26.63 14.15 4.37
CA LYS A 458 27.95 13.63 3.95
C LYS A 458 28.74 14.57 3.03
N THR A 459 28.09 15.55 2.41
CA THR A 459 28.81 16.60 1.65
C THR A 459 29.67 17.49 2.56
N CYS A 460 29.41 17.51 3.88
CA CYS A 460 30.21 18.26 4.84
C CYS A 460 31.61 17.68 5.00
N ARG A 461 32.63 18.51 4.77
CA ARG A 461 34.05 18.15 4.82
C ARG A 461 34.62 17.99 6.22
N GLN A 462 33.86 18.31 7.26
CA GLN A 462 34.33 18.26 8.66
C GLN A 462 35.64 19.05 8.85
N CYS A 463 35.67 20.29 8.36
CA CYS A 463 36.82 21.18 8.38
C CYS A 463 37.40 21.34 9.80
N SER A 464 38.73 21.32 9.93
CA SER A 464 39.40 21.64 11.21
C SER A 464 39.08 23.06 11.69
N ASP A 465 39.11 24.02 10.77
CA ASP A 465 38.77 25.43 11.01
C ASP A 465 37.51 25.80 10.22
N PRO A 466 36.30 25.55 10.78
CA PRO A 466 35.05 25.70 10.03
C PRO A 466 34.65 27.17 9.86
N THR A 467 34.63 27.65 8.61
CA THR A 467 34.18 29.01 8.24
C THR A 467 32.71 29.28 8.56
N CYS A 468 31.88 28.23 8.60
CA CYS A 468 30.45 28.30 8.85
C CYS A 468 30.08 28.66 10.30
N VAL A 469 30.94 28.36 11.28
CA VAL A 469 30.65 28.59 12.72
C VAL A 469 30.77 30.08 13.08
N PRO A 470 31.85 30.81 12.73
CA PRO A 470 31.96 32.25 12.98
C PRO A 470 30.89 33.09 12.29
N LYS A 471 30.36 32.61 11.15
CA LYS A 471 29.29 33.29 10.39
C LYS A 471 27.89 33.00 10.89
N CYS A 472 27.71 32.06 11.82
CA CYS A 472 26.44 31.83 12.48
C CYS A 472 26.29 32.80 13.67
N PRO A 473 25.28 33.68 13.72
CA PRO A 473 25.06 34.60 14.85
C PRO A 473 24.83 33.89 16.19
N ALA A 474 24.32 32.66 16.14
CA ALA A 474 24.12 31.82 17.31
C ALA A 474 25.33 30.93 17.62
N HIS A 475 26.41 31.01 16.84
CA HIS A 475 27.61 30.16 16.99
C HIS A 475 27.29 28.66 17.12
N VAL A 476 26.32 28.17 16.33
CA VAL A 476 25.99 26.74 16.28
C VAL A 476 27.21 25.97 15.78
N ASN A 477 27.54 24.87 16.46
CA ASN A 477 28.62 23.98 16.04
C ASN A 477 28.18 23.13 14.85
N VAL A 478 28.23 23.75 13.65
CA VAL A 478 27.76 23.16 12.40
C VAL A 478 28.41 21.81 12.09
N PRO A 479 29.75 21.66 12.15
CA PRO A 479 30.37 20.35 11.86
C PRO A 479 29.92 19.24 12.82
N LYS A 480 29.78 19.55 14.12
CA LYS A 480 29.36 18.57 15.14
C LYS A 480 27.95 18.06 14.88
N PHE A 481 26.96 18.95 14.72
CA PHE A 481 25.58 18.47 14.54
C PHE A 481 25.41 17.72 13.20
N ILE A 482 26.12 18.13 12.14
CA ILE A 482 26.07 17.43 10.86
C ILE A 482 26.71 16.04 10.98
N ARG A 483 27.81 15.91 11.73
CA ARG A 483 28.42 14.60 12.01
C ARG A 483 27.46 13.68 12.77
N GLU A 484 26.75 14.22 13.75
CA GLU A 484 25.73 13.49 14.50
C GLU A 484 24.57 13.03 13.60
N ILE A 485 24.19 13.80 12.57
CA ILE A 485 23.23 13.34 11.53
C ILE A 485 23.81 12.14 10.76
N ILE A 486 25.06 12.24 10.29
CA ILE A 486 25.73 11.16 9.53
C ILE A 486 25.80 9.87 10.35
N GLU A 487 26.04 9.99 11.64
CA GLU A 487 26.18 8.87 12.58
C GLU A 487 24.82 8.38 13.13
N GLY A 488 23.70 8.94 12.66
CA GLY A 488 22.35 8.55 13.08
C GLY A 488 21.96 9.02 14.49
N ARG A 489 22.76 9.87 15.14
CA ARG A 489 22.52 10.43 16.47
C ARG A 489 21.69 11.72 16.39
N PHE A 490 20.46 11.61 15.89
CA PHE A 490 19.61 12.77 15.60
C PHE A 490 19.22 13.59 16.83
N ARG A 491 19.08 12.95 18.00
CA ARG A 491 18.82 13.66 19.26
C ARG A 491 20.00 14.51 19.65
N ASP A 492 21.21 13.94 19.61
CA ASP A 492 22.46 14.66 19.89
C ASP A 492 22.64 15.82 18.90
N ALA A 493 22.34 15.62 17.61
CA ALA A 493 22.36 16.69 16.62
C ALA A 493 21.45 17.86 17.00
N TYR A 494 20.24 17.57 17.48
CA TYR A 494 19.32 18.60 17.97
C TYR A 494 19.86 19.30 19.22
N GLU A 495 20.41 18.55 20.16
CA GLU A 495 21.01 19.09 21.39
C GLU A 495 22.21 19.99 21.07
N THR A 496 23.08 19.62 20.14
CA THR A 496 24.19 20.46 19.66
C THR A 496 23.71 21.79 19.10
N ILE A 497 22.58 21.81 18.37
CA ILE A 497 21.98 23.07 17.91
C ILE A 497 21.45 23.87 19.11
N ARG A 498 20.77 23.17 20.03
CA ARG A 498 20.15 23.76 21.22
C ARG A 498 21.17 24.30 22.22
N GLU A 499 22.39 23.76 22.28
CA GLU A 499 23.49 24.21 23.14
C GLU A 499 23.80 25.69 22.95
N SER A 500 23.78 26.20 21.72
CA SER A 500 24.10 27.60 21.41
C SER A 500 22.88 28.44 21.00
N ASN A 501 21.73 27.82 20.72
CA ASN A 501 20.56 28.50 20.14
C ASN A 501 19.26 28.24 20.93
N VAL A 502 18.76 29.26 21.62
CA VAL A 502 17.45 29.21 22.33
C VAL A 502 16.26 29.00 21.39
N LEU A 503 16.41 29.31 20.09
CA LEU A 503 15.39 29.15 19.06
C LEU A 503 15.66 27.92 18.16
N ALA A 504 16.32 26.88 18.68
CA ALA A 504 16.71 25.69 17.91
C ALA A 504 15.56 25.12 17.05
N THR A 505 14.34 25.07 17.58
CA THR A 505 13.15 24.55 16.89
C THR A 505 12.69 25.38 15.68
N VAL A 506 12.94 26.69 15.68
CA VAL A 506 12.39 27.64 14.68
C VAL A 506 13.49 28.16 13.75
N CYS A 507 14.74 28.20 14.19
CA CYS A 507 15.83 28.87 13.49
C CYS A 507 16.01 28.36 12.05
N GLY A 508 15.94 27.05 11.79
CA GLY A 508 16.05 26.51 10.42
C GLY A 508 14.96 26.99 9.45
N TYR A 509 13.83 27.50 9.94
CA TYR A 509 12.75 28.04 9.12
C TYR A 509 13.00 29.51 8.72
N ILE A 510 13.63 30.30 9.59
CA ILE A 510 13.80 31.75 9.43
C ILE A 510 15.25 32.19 9.13
N CYS A 511 16.23 31.30 9.28
CA CYS A 511 17.64 31.61 9.10
C CYS A 511 17.95 31.98 7.63
N PRO A 512 18.58 33.14 7.36
CA PRO A 512 19.06 33.52 6.03
C PRO A 512 20.46 32.91 5.77
N SER A 513 20.55 31.58 5.83
CA SER A 513 21.82 30.83 5.77
C SER A 513 22.65 31.10 4.51
N GLU A 514 21.97 31.40 3.41
CA GLU A 514 22.54 31.77 2.12
C GLU A 514 23.39 33.05 2.16
N THR A 515 23.26 33.87 3.20
CA THR A 515 24.12 35.04 3.47
C THR A 515 25.08 34.83 4.65
N LEU A 516 24.96 33.71 5.37
CA LEU A 516 25.64 33.43 6.64
C LEU A 516 26.59 32.22 6.54
N CYS A 517 26.20 31.09 7.14
CA CYS A 517 27.05 29.91 7.26
C CYS A 517 27.23 29.16 5.94
N GLU A 518 26.24 29.21 5.04
CA GLU A 518 26.33 28.56 3.72
C GLU A 518 27.14 29.41 2.73
N SER A 519 27.07 30.75 2.82
CA SER A 519 27.79 31.69 1.93
C SER A 519 29.31 31.68 2.07
N THR A 520 29.82 31.01 3.10
CA THR A 520 31.26 30.87 3.37
C THR A 520 31.70 29.42 3.41
N CYS A 521 30.82 28.49 3.03
CA CYS A 521 31.11 27.07 3.06
C CYS A 521 32.13 26.73 1.98
N ILE A 522 33.34 26.36 2.39
CA ILE A 522 34.43 26.01 1.45
C ILE A 522 34.08 24.88 0.47
N ASN A 523 33.01 24.12 0.75
CA ASN A 523 32.55 23.06 -0.14
C ASN A 523 32.09 23.61 -1.50
N GLU A 524 31.71 24.90 -1.58
CA GLU A 524 31.35 25.59 -2.83
C GLU A 524 32.45 25.55 -3.90
N HIS A 525 33.72 25.47 -3.48
CA HIS A 525 34.86 25.40 -4.41
C HIS A 525 35.06 24.01 -5.03
N TYR A 526 34.33 23.00 -4.54
CA TYR A 526 34.43 21.62 -5.01
C TYR A 526 33.12 21.10 -5.60
N THR A 527 31.99 21.41 -4.96
CA THR A 527 30.63 21.01 -5.35
C THR A 527 29.65 22.10 -4.88
N GLU A 528 28.38 21.76 -4.63
CA GLU A 528 27.43 22.65 -3.97
C GLU A 528 27.79 22.87 -2.49
N THR A 529 27.34 23.99 -1.91
CA THR A 529 27.44 24.24 -0.48
C THR A 529 26.69 23.18 0.31
N VAL A 530 27.15 22.89 1.53
CA VAL A 530 26.40 22.01 2.43
C VAL A 530 25.06 22.68 2.76
N PRO A 531 23.90 22.01 2.62
CA PRO A 531 22.58 22.60 2.90
C PRO A 531 22.30 22.66 4.41
N ILE A 532 23.13 23.40 5.15
CA ILE A 532 23.15 23.53 6.62
C ILE A 532 21.76 23.87 7.16
N ARG A 533 21.06 24.85 6.57
CA ARG A 533 19.72 25.27 7.02
C ARG A 533 18.70 24.17 6.85
N HIS A 534 18.75 23.43 5.74
CA HIS A 534 17.82 22.32 5.51
C HIS A 534 18.06 21.19 6.52
N LEU A 535 19.32 20.81 6.73
CA LEU A 535 19.69 19.81 7.74
C LEU A 535 19.26 20.24 9.15
N GLN A 536 19.48 21.51 9.51
CA GLN A 536 19.04 22.07 10.78
C GLN A 536 17.51 22.04 10.92
N ARG A 537 16.77 22.44 9.88
CA ARG A 537 15.30 22.39 9.85
C ARG A 537 14.80 20.95 10.02
N TRP A 538 15.41 20.00 9.33
CA TRP A 538 15.03 18.59 9.38
C TRP A 538 15.19 18.01 10.79
N VAL A 539 16.34 18.22 11.43
CA VAL A 539 16.60 17.77 12.81
C VAL A 539 15.65 18.43 13.79
N SER A 540 15.38 19.73 13.63
CA SER A 540 14.46 20.49 14.47
C SER A 540 13.04 19.96 14.38
N ARG A 541 12.56 19.65 13.17
CA ARG A 541 11.25 19.02 12.97
C ARG A 541 11.18 17.64 13.62
N LYS A 542 12.22 16.81 13.44
CA LYS A 542 12.31 15.51 14.08
C LYS A 542 12.26 15.62 15.62
N ALA A 543 12.94 16.61 16.21
CA ALA A 543 12.89 16.86 17.65
C ALA A 543 11.49 17.26 18.15
N VAL A 544 10.71 17.99 17.35
CA VAL A 544 9.31 18.28 17.66
C VAL A 544 8.45 17.02 17.57
N ASP A 545 8.64 16.23 16.52
CA ASP A 545 7.85 15.00 16.28
C ASP A 545 8.11 13.92 17.34
N GLU A 546 9.34 13.79 17.80
CA GLU A 546 9.78 12.83 18.82
C GLU A 546 9.64 13.38 20.26
N GLY A 547 9.23 14.65 20.41
CA GLY A 547 8.99 15.28 21.70
C GLY A 547 10.23 15.81 22.43
N TRP A 548 11.44 15.62 21.91
CA TRP A 548 12.71 16.12 22.49
C TRP A 548 12.68 17.63 22.72
N ALA A 549 12.03 18.37 21.83
CA ALA A 549 11.92 19.82 21.92
C ALA A 549 11.17 20.34 23.15
N ARG A 550 10.38 19.50 23.83
CA ARG A 550 9.61 19.86 25.03
C ARG A 550 10.41 19.66 26.32
N GLU A 551 11.55 18.99 26.24
CA GLU A 551 12.36 18.70 27.41
C GLU A 551 13.09 19.96 27.89
N PRO A 552 13.28 20.13 29.22
CA PRO A 552 14.06 21.23 29.75
C PRO A 552 15.44 21.28 29.11
N ARG A 553 15.97 22.48 28.88
CA ARG A 553 17.35 22.63 28.44
C ARG A 553 18.27 22.26 29.61
N PRO A 554 19.28 21.40 29.41
CA PRO A 554 20.27 21.15 30.45
C PRO A 554 20.88 22.49 30.87
N VAL A 555 20.95 22.71 32.18
CA VAL A 555 21.62 23.88 32.74
C VAL A 555 23.09 23.74 32.37
N LEU A 556 23.60 24.67 31.54
CA LEU A 556 25.01 24.74 31.23
C LEU A 556 25.74 25.07 32.54
N ASN A 557 26.57 24.14 33.03
CA ASN A 557 27.43 24.36 34.20
C ASN A 557 28.60 25.28 33.84
#